data_AF-W6MJX5-F1
#
_entry.id   AF-W6MJX5-F1
#
_cell.length_a   1.000
_cell.length_b   1.000
_cell.length_c   1.000
_cell.angle_alpha   90.00
_cell.angle_beta   90.00
_cell.angle_gamma   90.00
#
_symmetry.space_group_name_H-M   'P 1'
#
loop_
_entity.id
_entity.type
_entity.pdbx_description
1 polymer ?
#
loop_
_entity_poly.entity_id
_entity_poly.type
_entity_poly.pdbx_seq_one_letter_code
_entity_poly.pdbx_strand_id
1 'polypeptide(L)'
;MFDNDFDDLLNLEEKFYREGFEEGVQAGKQNNFREGKELGIQTGYQTFLYVGQIRGLTHSWKLYVDKINSGEISPPSERVGGKERDWVKVSNQISELKSLVDSLYENGKLNLTNSDDDVSKISSTIKALRTKARIIAGILAQRELFLEMERTALQVAGKIQTNQTLAPEEDMW
;
A
#
# COMPACT_ATOMS: atom_id res chain seq x y z
N MET A 1 18.52 -43.10 48.64
CA MET A 1 18.80 -42.25 47.46
C MET A 1 17.88 -42.68 46.31
N PHE A 2 16.57 -42.77 46.58
CA PHE A 2 15.52 -43.22 45.65
C PHE A 2 14.27 -42.31 45.68
N ASP A 3 14.21 -41.33 46.60
CA ASP A 3 13.05 -40.42 46.74
C ASP A 3 12.93 -39.44 45.57
N ASN A 4 14.04 -39.01 44.96
CA ASN A 4 14.01 -38.02 43.88
C ASN A 4 13.41 -38.56 42.56
N ASP A 5 13.40 -39.89 42.33
CA ASP A 5 12.91 -40.46 41.07
C ASP A 5 11.37 -40.62 41.05
N PHE A 6 10.73 -40.84 42.21
CA PHE A 6 9.28 -40.96 42.29
C PHE A 6 8.57 -39.60 42.28
N ASP A 7 9.17 -38.58 42.93
CA ASP A 7 8.67 -37.20 42.86
C ASP A 7 8.72 -36.63 41.43
N ASP A 8 9.72 -37.03 40.64
CA ASP A 8 9.85 -36.64 39.24
C ASP A 8 8.79 -37.30 38.34
N LEU A 9 8.37 -38.52 38.67
CA LEU A 9 7.30 -39.27 38.01
C LEU A 9 5.91 -38.76 38.38
N LEU A 10 5.72 -38.34 39.62
CA LEU A 10 4.47 -37.75 40.13
C LEU A 10 4.16 -36.39 39.47
N ASN A 11 5.19 -35.63 39.08
CA ASN A 11 5.04 -34.32 38.43
C ASN A 11 5.24 -34.36 36.90
N LEU A 12 5.24 -35.57 36.30
CA LEU A 12 5.57 -35.76 34.89
C LEU A 12 4.59 -35.04 33.94
N GLU A 13 3.29 -35.10 34.26
CA GLU A 13 2.24 -34.43 33.50
C GLU A 13 2.42 -32.90 33.51
N GLU A 14 2.66 -32.30 34.68
CA GLU A 14 2.89 -30.86 34.81
C GLU A 14 4.19 -30.42 34.10
N LYS A 15 5.22 -31.27 34.08
CA LYS A 15 6.44 -31.04 33.30
C LYS A 15 6.14 -31.01 31.80
N PHE A 16 5.43 -32.01 31.27
CA PHE A 16 5.08 -32.04 29.84
C PHE A 16 4.11 -30.92 29.45
N TYR A 17 3.18 -30.51 30.32
CA TYR A 17 2.35 -29.33 30.06
C TYR A 17 3.17 -28.06 29.98
N ARG A 18 4.10 -27.84 30.92
CA ARG A 18 4.96 -26.66 30.90
C ARG A 18 5.88 -26.67 29.69
N GLU A 19 6.47 -27.82 29.36
CA GLU A 19 7.32 -28.00 28.18
C GLU A 19 6.53 -27.71 26.90
N GLY A 20 5.35 -28.33 26.71
CA GLY A 20 4.50 -28.08 25.55
C GLY A 20 4.00 -26.63 25.46
N PHE A 21 3.71 -25.98 26.60
CA PHE A 21 3.37 -24.57 26.64
C PHE A 21 4.55 -23.68 26.23
N GLU A 22 5.73 -23.93 26.79
CA GLU A 22 6.94 -23.19 26.46
C GLU A 22 7.33 -23.38 24.99
N GLU A 23 7.28 -24.61 24.48
CA GLU A 23 7.48 -24.94 23.06
C GLU A 23 6.48 -24.22 22.18
N GLY A 24 5.18 -24.27 22.53
CA GLY A 24 4.12 -23.59 21.80
C GLY A 24 4.31 -22.07 21.77
N VAL A 25 4.68 -21.46 22.90
CA VAL A 25 4.98 -20.02 22.99
C VAL A 25 6.21 -19.66 22.17
N GLN A 26 7.27 -20.46 22.21
CA GLN A 26 8.49 -20.21 21.44
C GLN A 26 8.26 -20.36 19.93
N ALA A 27 7.58 -21.43 19.52
CA ALA A 27 7.19 -21.64 18.13
C ALA A 27 6.27 -20.52 17.63
N GLY A 28 5.28 -20.12 18.44
CA GLY A 28 4.38 -19.01 18.14
C GLY A 28 5.14 -17.69 17.95
N LYS A 29 6.06 -17.35 18.86
CA LYS A 29 6.89 -16.13 18.73
C LYS A 29 7.71 -16.13 17.44
N GLN A 30 8.34 -17.26 17.10
CA GLN A 30 9.15 -17.37 15.89
C GLN A 30 8.30 -17.26 14.61
N ASN A 31 7.15 -17.93 14.58
CA ASN A 31 6.24 -17.89 13.43
C ASN A 31 5.66 -16.49 13.25
N ASN A 32 5.17 -15.86 14.32
CA ASN A 32 4.63 -14.49 14.27
C ASN A 32 5.67 -13.49 13.78
N PHE A 33 6.93 -13.64 14.21
CA PHE A 33 8.01 -12.77 13.77
C PHE A 33 8.31 -12.95 12.26
N ARG A 34 8.33 -14.19 11.77
CA ARG A 34 8.54 -14.49 10.34
C ARG A 34 7.40 -13.94 9.49
N GLU A 35 6.16 -14.24 9.89
CA GLU A 35 4.96 -13.77 9.20
C GLU A 35 4.90 -12.25 9.17
N GLY A 36 5.12 -11.57 10.31
CA GLY A 36 5.15 -10.11 10.37
C GLY A 36 6.22 -9.50 9.46
N LYS A 37 7.39 -10.14 9.35
CA LYS A 37 8.45 -9.71 8.43
C LYS A 37 8.04 -9.89 6.96
N GLU A 38 7.46 -11.03 6.61
CA GLU A 38 6.99 -11.31 5.25
C GLU A 38 5.88 -10.33 4.82
N LEU A 39 4.90 -10.11 5.69
CA LEU A 39 3.83 -9.13 5.48
C LEU A 39 4.37 -7.71 5.33
N GLY A 40 5.35 -7.32 6.16
CA GLY A 40 6.00 -6.02 6.06
C GLY A 40 6.70 -5.81 4.72
N ILE A 41 7.45 -6.82 4.24
CA ILE A 41 8.11 -6.79 2.92
C ILE A 41 7.07 -6.69 1.80
N GLN A 42 6.01 -7.49 1.85
CA GLN A 42 4.95 -7.49 0.85
C GLN A 42 4.24 -6.13 0.78
N THR A 43 3.83 -5.59 1.93
CA THR A 43 3.11 -4.31 2.02
C THR A 43 4.00 -3.14 1.60
N GLY A 44 5.28 -3.18 1.97
CA GLY A 44 6.28 -2.22 1.51
C GLY A 44 6.42 -2.25 -0.01
N TYR A 45 6.62 -3.43 -0.59
CA TYR A 45 6.75 -3.60 -2.05
C TYR A 45 5.53 -3.08 -2.81
N GLN A 46 4.32 -3.44 -2.37
CA GLN A 46 3.05 -2.93 -2.92
C GLN A 46 2.98 -1.40 -2.90
N THR A 47 3.36 -0.81 -1.76
CA THR A 47 3.37 0.65 -1.58
C THR A 47 4.38 1.31 -2.51
N PHE A 48 5.61 0.81 -2.55
CA PHE A 48 6.66 1.30 -3.44
C PHE A 48 6.26 1.28 -4.90
N LEU A 49 5.72 0.14 -5.36
CA LEU A 49 5.29 -0.04 -6.74
C LEU A 49 4.22 0.98 -7.11
N TYR A 50 3.18 1.09 -6.28
CA TYR A 50 2.06 1.97 -6.54
C TYR A 50 2.48 3.46 -6.54
N VAL A 51 3.24 3.89 -5.53
CA VAL A 51 3.73 5.28 -5.46
C VAL A 51 4.63 5.60 -6.64
N GLY A 52 5.52 4.67 -7.04
CA GLY A 52 6.38 4.82 -8.20
C GLY A 52 5.58 4.99 -9.51
N GLN A 53 4.55 4.18 -9.72
CA GLN A 53 3.67 4.28 -10.89
C GLN A 53 2.91 5.61 -10.94
N ILE A 54 2.32 6.03 -9.81
CA ILE A 54 1.62 7.31 -9.71
C ILE A 54 2.57 8.48 -9.95
N ARG A 55 3.80 8.42 -9.43
CA ARG A 55 4.83 9.43 -9.69
C ARG A 55 5.14 9.54 -11.18
N GLY A 56 5.32 8.41 -11.86
CA GLY A 56 5.54 8.35 -13.31
C GLY A 56 4.37 8.95 -14.10
N LEU A 57 3.14 8.53 -13.79
CA LEU A 57 1.93 9.07 -14.42
C LEU A 57 1.78 10.57 -14.21
N THR A 58 2.00 11.05 -12.98
CA THR A 58 1.92 12.48 -12.64
C THR A 58 2.90 13.30 -13.48
N HIS A 59 4.13 12.79 -13.66
CA HIS A 59 5.12 13.44 -14.50
C HIS A 59 4.69 13.48 -15.97
N SER A 60 4.23 12.35 -16.52
CA SER A 60 3.73 12.27 -17.90
C SER A 60 2.53 13.19 -18.14
N TRP A 61 1.57 13.23 -17.22
CA TRP A 61 0.42 14.14 -17.30
C TRP A 61 0.82 15.60 -17.22
N LYS A 62 1.80 15.94 -16.38
CA LYS A 62 2.31 17.31 -16.28
C LYS A 62 2.93 17.76 -17.61
N LEU A 63 3.81 16.95 -18.19
CA LEU A 63 4.41 17.23 -19.50
C LEU A 63 3.35 17.37 -20.59
N TYR A 64 2.36 16.49 -20.60
CA TYR A 64 1.26 16.53 -21.57
C TYR A 64 0.45 17.83 -21.48
N VAL A 65 0.06 18.23 -20.27
CA VAL A 65 -0.70 19.47 -20.05
C VAL A 65 0.13 20.71 -20.32
N ASP A 66 1.43 20.69 -20.00
CA ASP A 66 2.33 21.81 -20.28
C ASP A 66 2.52 22.04 -21.79
N LYS A 67 2.53 20.96 -22.59
CA LYS A 67 2.52 21.05 -24.06
C LYS A 67 1.22 21.61 -24.64
N ILE A 68 0.09 21.35 -23.98
CA ILE A 68 -1.19 21.95 -24.37
C ILE A 68 -1.20 23.45 -24.03
N ASN A 69 -0.78 23.81 -22.81
CA ASN A 69 -0.74 25.21 -22.36
C ASN A 69 0.25 26.07 -23.15
N SER A 70 1.34 25.50 -23.65
CA SER A 70 2.30 26.18 -24.54
C SER A 70 1.86 26.23 -26.01
N GLY A 71 0.77 25.54 -26.38
CA GLY A 71 0.28 25.48 -27.75
C GLY A 71 1.05 24.55 -28.68
N GLU A 72 2.01 23.76 -28.16
CA GLU A 72 2.74 22.75 -28.93
C GLU A 72 1.83 21.61 -29.41
N ILE A 73 0.80 21.27 -28.62
CA ILE A 73 -0.15 20.21 -28.93
C ILE A 73 -1.58 20.75 -28.78
N SER A 74 -2.44 20.44 -29.74
CA SER A 74 -3.87 20.76 -29.62
C SER A 74 -4.54 19.89 -28.54
N PRO A 75 -5.39 20.48 -27.69
CA PRO A 75 -6.12 19.71 -26.68
C PRO A 75 -7.03 18.66 -27.35
N PRO A 76 -7.30 17.53 -26.68
CA PRO A 76 -8.25 16.54 -27.16
C PRO A 76 -9.61 17.18 -27.49
N SER A 77 -10.19 16.81 -28.63
CA SER A 77 -11.51 17.31 -29.07
C SER A 77 -12.66 16.85 -28.17
N GLU A 78 -12.46 15.80 -27.36
CA GLU A 78 -13.46 15.26 -26.45
C GLU A 78 -13.74 16.20 -25.28
N ARG A 79 -14.93 16.80 -25.27
CA ARG A 79 -15.41 17.60 -24.15
C ARG A 79 -15.84 16.69 -23.01
N VAL A 80 -15.38 16.96 -21.79
CA VAL A 80 -15.93 16.31 -20.58
C VAL A 80 -17.12 17.16 -20.12
N GLY A 81 -18.33 16.60 -20.19
CA GLY A 81 -19.55 17.31 -19.76
C GLY A 81 -19.95 18.51 -20.65
N GLY A 82 -19.57 18.50 -21.93
CA GLY A 82 -19.99 19.51 -22.91
C GLY A 82 -19.30 20.88 -22.82
N LYS A 83 -18.47 21.11 -21.79
CA LYS A 83 -17.65 22.33 -21.62
C LYS A 83 -16.20 22.08 -22.00
N GLU A 84 -15.53 23.14 -22.42
CA GLU A 84 -14.08 23.14 -22.64
C GLU A 84 -13.34 22.98 -21.30
N ARG A 85 -12.26 22.21 -21.31
CA ARG A 85 -11.47 21.95 -20.10
C ARG A 85 -10.60 23.16 -19.80
N ASP A 86 -10.59 23.57 -18.54
CA ASP A 86 -9.68 24.61 -18.04
C ASP A 86 -8.32 23.99 -17.76
N TRP A 87 -7.43 24.00 -18.75
CA TRP A 87 -6.11 23.36 -18.69
C TRP A 87 -5.18 23.94 -17.62
N VAL A 88 -5.40 25.20 -17.22
CA VAL A 88 -4.69 25.81 -16.10
C VAL A 88 -5.12 25.16 -14.78
N LYS A 89 -6.43 24.97 -14.58
CA LYS A 89 -6.93 24.24 -13.39
C LYS A 89 -6.47 22.79 -13.36
N VAL A 90 -6.43 22.10 -14.52
CA VAL A 90 -5.91 20.73 -14.59
C VAL A 90 -4.43 20.68 -14.20
N SER A 91 -3.63 21.62 -14.68
CA SER A 91 -2.22 21.76 -14.30
C SER A 91 -2.03 21.95 -12.79
N ASN A 92 -2.89 22.77 -12.16
CA ASN A 92 -2.88 22.94 -10.71
C ASN A 92 -3.23 21.64 -9.96
N GLN A 93 -4.25 20.91 -10.40
CA GLN A 93 -4.63 19.63 -9.79
C GLN A 93 -3.51 18.57 -9.88
N ILE A 94 -2.79 18.53 -11.00
CA ILE A 94 -1.61 17.67 -11.20
C ILE A 94 -0.46 18.10 -10.28
N SER A 95 -0.27 19.40 -10.08
CA SER A 95 0.78 19.93 -9.20
C SER A 95 0.49 19.60 -7.73
N GLU A 96 -0.78 19.64 -7.31
CA GLU A 96 -1.23 19.13 -6.01
C GLU A 96 -1.08 17.60 -5.89
N LEU A 97 -1.31 16.84 -6.96
CA LEU A 97 -1.02 15.40 -6.95
C LEU A 97 0.47 15.16 -6.75
N LYS A 98 1.32 15.95 -7.44
CA LYS A 98 2.77 15.87 -7.30
C LYS A 98 3.21 16.18 -5.87
N SER A 99 2.69 17.22 -5.23
CA SER A 99 3.07 17.55 -3.86
C SER A 99 2.68 16.46 -2.86
N LEU A 100 1.53 15.80 -3.05
CA LEU A 100 1.13 14.64 -2.25
C LEU A 100 2.05 13.42 -2.47
N VAL A 101 2.56 13.23 -3.68
CA VAL A 101 3.55 12.19 -3.94
C VAL A 101 4.87 12.56 -3.27
N ASP A 102 5.33 13.79 -3.43
CA ASP A 102 6.59 14.27 -2.87
C ASP A 102 6.59 14.23 -1.34
N SER A 103 5.45 14.46 -0.67
CA SER A 103 5.34 14.39 0.79
C SER A 103 5.60 13.00 1.37
N LEU A 104 5.54 11.95 0.54
CA LEU A 104 5.91 10.59 0.96
C LEU A 104 7.43 10.36 0.93
N TYR A 105 8.20 11.26 0.32
CA TYR A 105 9.65 11.15 0.19
C TYR A 105 10.36 12.09 1.17
N GLU A 106 11.32 11.53 1.91
CA GLU A 106 12.29 12.28 2.69
C GLU A 106 13.70 11.94 2.18
N ASN A 107 14.48 12.96 1.82
CA ASN A 107 15.83 12.79 1.26
C ASN A 107 15.90 11.81 0.07
N GLY A 108 14.85 11.78 -0.76
CA GLY A 108 14.76 10.90 -1.93
C GLY A 108 14.37 9.45 -1.62
N LYS A 109 14.09 9.11 -0.35
CA LYS A 109 13.62 7.78 0.08
C LYS A 109 12.19 7.88 0.58
N LEU A 110 11.39 6.85 0.33
CA LEU A 110 10.07 6.73 0.95
C LEU A 110 10.24 6.49 2.44
N ASN A 111 9.60 7.32 3.26
CA ASN A 111 9.61 7.14 4.71
C ASN A 111 8.61 6.01 5.05
N LEU A 112 9.13 4.81 5.34
CA LEU A 112 8.38 3.58 5.62
C LEU A 112 8.81 3.00 6.97
N THR A 113 8.67 3.80 8.03
CA THR A 113 8.79 3.33 9.40
C THR A 113 7.59 2.46 9.77
N ASN A 114 7.82 1.42 10.58
CA ASN A 114 6.76 0.52 11.07
C ASN A 114 6.08 1.04 12.35
N SER A 115 6.10 2.35 12.58
CA SER A 115 5.30 2.94 13.66
C SER A 115 3.82 2.94 13.25
N ASP A 116 2.92 2.61 14.16
CA ASP A 116 1.46 2.60 13.89
C ASP A 116 0.97 3.93 13.30
N ASP A 117 1.50 5.05 13.80
CA ASP A 117 1.20 6.39 13.30
C ASP A 117 1.63 6.59 11.84
N ASP A 118 2.80 6.06 11.49
CA ASP A 118 3.38 6.25 10.16
C ASP A 118 2.70 5.33 9.13
N VAL A 119 2.39 4.08 9.51
CA VAL A 119 1.57 3.17 8.71
C VAL A 119 0.20 3.78 8.41
N SER A 120 -0.43 4.41 9.41
CA SER A 120 -1.73 5.09 9.25
C SER A 120 -1.66 6.30 8.31
N LYS A 121 -0.63 7.14 8.45
CA LYS A 121 -0.39 8.29 7.54
C LYS A 121 -0.13 7.85 6.10
N ILE A 122 0.66 6.80 5.90
CA ILE A 122 0.97 6.27 4.57
C ILE A 122 -0.30 5.71 3.92
N SER A 123 -1.07 4.90 4.65
CA SER A 123 -2.33 4.33 4.16
C SER A 123 -3.34 5.41 3.75
N SER A 124 -3.52 6.43 4.59
CA SER A 124 -4.43 7.55 4.29
C SER A 124 -3.93 8.39 3.10
N THR A 125 -2.63 8.64 3.00
CA THR A 125 -2.03 9.36 1.88
C THR A 125 -2.17 8.58 0.56
N ILE A 126 -1.95 7.26 0.57
CA ILE A 126 -2.16 6.40 -0.61
C ILE A 126 -3.62 6.43 -1.07
N LYS A 127 -4.58 6.40 -0.14
CA LYS A 127 -6.01 6.53 -0.47
C LYS A 127 -6.32 7.88 -1.13
N ALA A 128 -5.73 8.97 -0.62
CA ALA A 128 -5.86 10.30 -1.21
C ALA A 128 -5.23 10.37 -2.62
N LEU A 129 -4.01 9.84 -2.78
CA LEU A 129 -3.31 9.75 -4.07
C LEU A 129 -4.14 9.00 -5.11
N ARG A 130 -4.64 7.80 -4.77
CA ARG A 130 -5.50 7.00 -5.64
C ARG A 130 -6.73 7.75 -6.10
N THR A 131 -7.42 8.40 -5.15
CA THR A 131 -8.65 9.14 -5.44
C THR A 131 -8.38 10.30 -6.39
N LYS A 132 -7.34 11.10 -6.12
CA LYS A 132 -6.99 12.26 -6.92
C LYS A 132 -6.48 11.86 -8.31
N ALA A 133 -5.63 10.84 -8.40
CA ALA A 133 -5.14 10.32 -9.69
C ALA A 133 -6.29 9.79 -10.56
N ARG A 134 -7.27 9.10 -9.98
CA ARG A 134 -8.47 8.65 -10.70
C ARG A 134 -9.29 9.81 -11.26
N ILE A 135 -9.46 10.89 -10.49
CA ILE A 135 -10.18 12.09 -10.95
C ILE A 135 -9.44 12.73 -12.13
N ILE A 136 -8.12 12.92 -12.01
CA ILE A 136 -7.30 13.51 -13.07
C ILE A 136 -7.32 12.64 -14.33
N ALA A 137 -7.20 11.31 -14.19
CA ALA A 137 -7.33 10.38 -15.31
C ALA A 137 -8.68 10.52 -16.03
N GLY A 138 -9.77 10.71 -15.28
CA GLY A 138 -11.09 11.00 -15.86
C GLY A 138 -11.11 12.31 -16.63
N ILE A 139 -10.54 13.39 -16.08
CA ILE A 139 -10.46 14.70 -16.75
C ILE A 139 -9.61 14.64 -18.03
N LEU A 140 -8.53 13.85 -18.02
CA LEU A 140 -7.64 13.68 -19.17
C LEU A 140 -8.16 12.68 -20.20
N ALA A 141 -9.30 12.04 -19.98
CA ALA A 141 -9.80 10.91 -20.77
C ALA A 141 -8.80 9.72 -20.85
N GLN A 142 -7.98 9.55 -19.81
CA GLN A 142 -6.99 8.48 -19.67
C GLN A 142 -7.38 7.50 -18.55
N ARG A 143 -8.68 7.30 -18.34
CA ARG A 143 -9.20 6.41 -17.30
C ARG A 143 -8.74 4.96 -17.49
N GLU A 144 -8.73 4.47 -18.74
CA GLU A 144 -8.25 3.12 -19.04
C GLU A 144 -6.77 2.94 -18.70
N LEU A 145 -5.92 3.90 -19.03
CA LEU A 145 -4.49 3.87 -18.67
C LEU A 145 -4.31 3.78 -17.14
N PHE A 146 -5.10 4.53 -16.38
CA PHE A 146 -5.08 4.46 -14.92
C PHE A 146 -5.55 3.09 -14.39
N LEU A 147 -6.61 2.52 -14.97
CA LEU A 147 -7.13 1.21 -14.59
C LEU A 147 -6.15 0.08 -14.94
N GLU A 148 -5.46 0.17 -16.08
CA GLU A 148 -4.43 -0.78 -16.50
C GLU A 148 -3.23 -0.74 -15.55
N MET A 149 -2.82 0.46 -15.12
CA MET A 149 -1.80 0.63 -14.08
C MET A 149 -2.23 -0.03 -12.76
N GLU A 150 -3.48 0.18 -12.30
CA GLU A 150 -4.00 -0.47 -11.09
C GLU A 150 -4.05 -2.01 -11.23
N ARG A 151 -4.44 -2.52 -12.40
CA ARG A 151 -4.45 -3.98 -12.70
C ARG A 151 -3.04 -4.56 -12.70
N THR A 152 -2.08 -3.87 -13.33
CA THR A 152 -0.68 -4.31 -13.39
C THR A 152 -0.08 -4.35 -11.98
N ALA A 153 -0.34 -3.33 -11.17
CA ALA A 153 0.09 -3.33 -9.77
C ALA A 153 -0.47 -4.54 -9.00
N LEU A 154 -1.74 -4.87 -9.22
CA LEU A 154 -2.40 -6.01 -8.59
C LEU A 154 -1.84 -7.37 -9.06
N GLN A 155 -1.48 -7.50 -10.35
CA GLN A 155 -0.86 -8.72 -10.88
C GLN A 155 0.55 -8.95 -10.35
N VAL A 156 1.34 -7.89 -10.23
CA VAL A 156 2.76 -7.97 -9.85
C VAL A 156 2.93 -8.06 -8.34
N ALA A 157 2.14 -7.31 -7.57
CA ALA A 157 2.30 -7.19 -6.12
C ALA A 157 1.18 -7.86 -5.31
N GLY A 158 0.15 -8.39 -5.95
CA GLY A 158 -1.04 -8.95 -5.30
C GLY A 158 -2.02 -7.86 -4.83
N LYS A 159 -3.02 -8.24 -4.01
CA LYS A 159 -3.95 -7.28 -3.43
C LYS A 159 -3.22 -6.33 -2.48
N ILE A 160 -3.25 -5.03 -2.79
CA ILE A 160 -2.85 -3.98 -1.85
C ILE A 160 -3.80 -4.07 -0.66
N GLN A 161 -3.30 -4.51 0.50
CA GLN A 161 -4.10 -4.51 1.72
C GLN A 161 -4.33 -3.06 2.15
N THR A 162 -5.40 -2.45 1.64
CA THR A 162 -5.94 -1.26 2.27
C THR A 162 -6.82 -1.73 3.41
N ASN A 163 -6.43 -1.43 4.66
CA ASN A 163 -7.23 -1.71 5.86
C ASN A 163 -8.72 -1.49 5.55
N GLN A 164 -9.51 -2.56 5.65
CA GLN A 164 -10.75 -2.91 4.92
C GLN A 164 -10.55 -3.95 3.81
N THR A 165 -10.02 -5.11 4.19
CA THR A 165 -10.74 -6.33 3.84
C THR A 165 -11.12 -6.93 5.18
N LEU A 166 -12.39 -6.75 5.57
CA LEU A 166 -13.02 -7.73 6.44
C LEU A 166 -12.83 -9.05 5.69
N ALA A 167 -11.91 -9.89 6.16
CA ALA A 167 -11.96 -11.29 5.77
C ALA A 167 -13.38 -11.75 6.12
N PRO A 168 -14.07 -12.51 5.25
CA PRO A 168 -15.20 -13.28 5.73
C PRO A 168 -14.68 -14.08 6.92
N GLU A 169 -15.34 -13.97 8.06
CA GLU A 169 -15.19 -14.91 9.17
C GLU A 169 -15.70 -16.28 8.70
N GLU A 170 -15.01 -16.90 7.74
CA GLU A 170 -15.25 -18.28 7.34
C GLU A 170 -14.10 -19.14 7.87
N ASP A 171 -14.49 -19.98 8.83
CA ASP A 171 -13.81 -21.16 9.35
C ASP A 171 -12.54 -20.96 10.18
N MET A 172 -12.76 -20.48 11.40
CA MET A 172 -12.03 -20.97 12.57
C MET A 172 -13.05 -21.54 13.55
N TRP A 173 -13.57 -22.73 13.22
CA TRP A 173 -14.00 -23.88 14.05
C TRP A 173 -14.91 -24.79 13.21
#